data_AF-A0AA42VNN8-F1
#
_entry.id   AF-A0AA42VNN8-F1
#
_cell.length_a   1.000
_cell.length_b   1.000
_cell.length_c   1.000
_cell.angle_alpha   90.00
_cell.angle_beta   90.00
_cell.angle_gamma   90.00
#
_symmetry.space_group_name_H-M   'P 1'
#
loop_
_entity.id
_entity.type
_entity.pdbx_description
1 polymer ?
#
loop_
_entity_poly.entity_id
_entity_poly.type
_entity_poly.pdbx_seq_one_letter_code
_entity_poly.pdbx_strand_id
1 'polypeptide(L)'
;MSRTLSVAALAASLSLILTACGGKAPAAAGGAAASGTPEASAAPSDTQQQLTAKLNAYIGCFNALDSKTHGSIQSYTRWIKDVDAGPTGRETHVYGPFEISGYDMKQCDAPVTEAIAAKPALADLDAAAGHYQQALKALVPLSKDAHDYYDRQDYEDDQFAKGKQLHAPLMAAFKDFVAASETFNAELERQNDAAQREQLKVLEQAEGRTREYYRLAMMLEAKAIMDLMSEDDFDQAKARERLDAFNRISDEAHAKVADQEPGKSDWEGFERVAENFRREGKERLQRVSEKKPYTDFERRMLDSPSMAPRGSANKLMQEYNTLVFQSNRQ
;
A
#
# COMPACT_ATOMS: atom_id res chain seq x y z
N MET A 1 -26.73 7.90 13.72
CA MET A 1 -25.45 8.52 13.31
C MET A 1 -24.60 7.42 12.71
N SER A 2 -24.81 7.13 11.44
CA SER A 2 -24.03 6.14 10.71
C SER A 2 -22.66 6.75 10.46
N ARG A 3 -21.69 6.45 11.33
CA ARG A 3 -20.29 6.51 10.91
C ARG A 3 -20.18 5.40 9.86
N THR A 4 -20.35 5.78 8.60
CA THR A 4 -19.76 5.05 7.49
C THR A 4 -18.35 4.72 7.94
N LEU A 5 -18.06 3.43 8.12
CA LEU A 5 -16.70 2.94 8.11
C LEU A 5 -16.13 3.50 6.81
N SER A 6 -15.36 4.58 6.91
CA SER A 6 -14.71 5.16 5.75
C SER A 6 -13.87 4.02 5.19
N VAL A 7 -14.32 3.48 4.06
CA VAL A 7 -13.53 2.64 3.18
C VAL A 7 -12.51 3.56 2.51
N ALA A 8 -11.67 4.18 3.33
CA ALA A 8 -10.40 4.75 2.95
C ALA A 8 -9.36 3.86 3.63
N ALA A 9 -9.46 2.54 3.39
CA ALA A 9 -8.25 1.76 3.26
C ALA A 9 -7.54 2.35 2.03
N LEU A 10 -6.83 3.45 2.25
CA LEU A 10 -5.62 3.73 1.50
C LEU A 10 -4.78 2.46 1.71
N ALA A 11 -4.98 1.48 0.83
CA ALA A 11 -3.90 0.65 0.37
C ALA A 11 -2.94 1.61 -0.34
N ALA A 12 -2.30 2.47 0.46
CA ALA A 12 -1.09 3.15 0.10
C ALA A 12 -0.17 2.01 -0.26
N SER A 13 0.07 1.91 -1.56
CA SER A 13 0.82 0.82 -2.13
C SER A 13 2.24 1.00 -1.59
N LEU A 14 2.58 0.29 -0.51
CA LEU A 14 3.95 0.05 -0.01
C LEU A 14 4.71 -0.82 -1.03
N SER A 15 4.62 -0.45 -2.30
CA SER A 15 5.02 -1.23 -3.45
C SER A 15 6.45 -0.95 -3.87
N LEU A 16 7.03 0.14 -3.39
CA LEU A 16 8.43 0.42 -3.54
C LEU A 16 9.21 -0.36 -2.47
N ILE A 17 9.45 -1.64 -2.75
CA ILE A 17 10.43 -2.44 -2.01
C ILE A 17 11.74 -1.66 -2.10
N LEU A 18 12.29 -1.28 -0.95
CA LEU A 18 13.61 -0.68 -0.86
C LEU A 18 14.61 -1.72 -1.38
N THR A 19 15.08 -1.55 -2.61
CA THR A 19 16.13 -2.38 -3.18
C THR A 19 17.42 -1.99 -2.48
N ALA A 20 18.06 -2.95 -1.81
CA ALA A 20 19.41 -2.73 -1.32
C ALA A 20 20.33 -2.53 -2.53
N CYS A 21 20.72 -1.29 -2.80
CA CYS A 21 21.78 -1.01 -3.74
C CYS A 21 23.06 -1.68 -3.23
N GLY A 22 23.56 -2.69 -3.95
CA GLY A 22 24.92 -3.21 -3.76
C GLY A 22 25.01 -4.61 -3.14
N GLY A 23 25.20 -5.61 -4.00
CA GLY A 23 25.56 -6.96 -3.60
C GLY A 23 25.80 -7.87 -4.81
N LYS A 24 26.82 -7.58 -5.61
CA LYS A 24 27.31 -8.55 -6.62
C LYS A 24 27.79 -9.79 -5.84
N ALA A 25 27.17 -10.94 -6.09
CA ALA A 25 27.60 -12.22 -5.52
C ALA A 25 29.10 -12.47 -5.79
N PRO A 26 29.83 -13.14 -4.89
CA PRO A 26 31.26 -13.37 -5.08
C PRO A 26 31.46 -14.33 -6.26
N ALA A 27 31.83 -13.78 -7.41
CA ALA A 27 32.31 -14.57 -8.54
C ALA A 27 33.76 -14.99 -8.26
N ALA A 28 34.00 -16.29 -8.36
CA ALA A 28 35.31 -16.92 -8.20
C ALA A 28 36.37 -16.32 -9.14
N ALA A 29 37.61 -16.36 -8.65
CA ALA A 29 38.81 -15.77 -9.23
C ALA A 29 39.10 -16.20 -10.68
N GLY A 30 39.49 -15.23 -11.50
CA GLY A 30 40.11 -15.40 -12.82
C GLY A 30 40.52 -14.05 -13.39
N GLY A 31 41.81 -13.72 -13.37
CA GLY A 31 42.34 -12.36 -13.55
C GLY A 31 42.48 -11.87 -15.00
N ALA A 32 42.51 -10.54 -15.15
CA ALA A 32 43.58 -9.75 -15.78
C ALA A 32 43.16 -8.27 -15.90
N ALA A 33 44.13 -7.38 -15.69
CA ALA A 33 44.05 -5.94 -15.51
C ALA A 33 43.30 -5.12 -16.59
N ALA A 34 42.48 -4.18 -16.12
CA ALA A 34 42.25 -2.89 -16.76
C ALA A 34 42.11 -1.83 -15.66
N SER A 35 43.07 -0.91 -15.61
CA SER A 35 43.14 0.19 -14.65
C SER A 35 42.13 1.28 -14.99
N GLY A 36 40.93 1.17 -14.46
CA GLY A 36 40.03 2.28 -14.20
C GLY A 36 39.71 2.25 -12.72
N THR A 37 40.01 3.33 -12.00
CA THR A 37 39.54 3.49 -10.62
C THR A 37 38.03 3.27 -10.62
N PRO A 38 37.47 2.29 -9.90
CA PRO A 38 36.04 2.26 -9.68
C PRO A 38 35.75 3.50 -8.84
N GLU A 39 35.09 4.48 -9.44
CA GLU A 39 34.40 5.51 -8.70
C GLU A 39 33.51 4.77 -7.70
N ALA A 40 33.81 4.95 -6.42
CA ALA A 40 33.20 4.21 -5.35
C ALA A 40 31.70 4.53 -5.35
N SER A 41 30.90 3.67 -5.96
CA SER A 41 29.48 3.55 -5.65
C SER A 41 29.40 3.50 -4.13
N ALA A 42 28.85 4.55 -3.53
CA ALA A 42 28.74 4.67 -2.09
C ALA A 42 27.79 3.56 -1.64
N ALA A 43 28.35 2.44 -1.18
CA ALA A 43 27.56 1.36 -0.60
C ALA A 43 26.71 1.96 0.53
N PRO A 44 25.40 1.63 0.59
CA PRO A 44 24.56 2.12 1.67
C PRO A 44 25.17 1.70 3.01
N SER A 45 25.15 2.62 3.98
CA SER A 45 25.67 2.32 5.31
C SER A 45 24.99 1.09 5.90
N ASP A 46 25.70 0.34 6.75
CA ASP A 46 25.14 -0.83 7.44
C ASP A 46 23.83 -0.50 8.17
N THR A 47 23.69 0.71 8.68
CA THR A 47 22.46 1.18 9.36
C THR A 47 21.30 1.36 8.38
N GLN A 48 21.55 1.89 7.18
CA GLN A 48 20.53 2.03 6.14
C GLN A 48 20.07 0.66 5.62
N GLN A 49 21.01 -0.28 5.43
CA GLN A 49 20.68 -1.65 5.03
C GLN A 49 19.82 -2.35 6.09
N GLN A 50 20.17 -2.18 7.37
CA GLN A 50 19.40 -2.73 8.49
C GLN A 50 17.99 -2.11 8.59
N LEU A 51 17.87 -0.79 8.42
CA LEU A 51 16.58 -0.10 8.35
C LEU A 51 15.71 -0.63 7.22
N THR A 52 16.28 -0.74 6.01
CA THR A 52 15.61 -1.30 4.84
C THR A 52 15.12 -2.73 5.08
N ALA A 53 15.96 -3.59 5.65
CA ALA A 53 15.58 -4.96 5.98
C ALA A 53 14.41 -5.01 6.99
N LYS A 54 14.45 -4.16 8.01
CA LYS A 54 13.38 -4.03 9.01
C LYS A 54 12.05 -3.58 8.39
N LEU A 55 12.07 -2.52 7.58
CA LEU A 55 10.88 -2.03 6.87
C LEU A 55 10.32 -3.09 5.90
N ASN A 56 11.18 -3.79 5.16
CA ASN A 56 10.74 -4.85 4.24
C ASN A 56 10.09 -6.03 4.97
N ALA A 57 10.53 -6.39 6.19
CA ALA A 57 9.85 -7.41 6.99
C ALA A 57 8.43 -6.99 7.40
N TYR A 58 8.26 -5.73 7.80
CA TYR A 58 6.95 -5.15 8.12
C TYR A 58 6.02 -5.06 6.90
N ILE A 59 6.54 -4.57 5.77
CA ILE A 59 5.84 -4.52 4.48
C ILE A 59 5.43 -5.94 4.04
N GLY A 60 6.31 -6.93 4.23
CA GLY A 60 6.02 -8.33 3.92
C GLY A 60 4.84 -8.89 4.70
N CYS A 61 4.80 -8.66 6.03
CA CYS A 61 3.64 -9.02 6.85
C CYS A 61 2.36 -8.33 6.36
N PHE A 62 2.41 -7.00 6.18
CA PHE A 62 1.25 -6.19 5.80
C PHE A 62 0.67 -6.65 4.46
N ASN A 63 1.52 -6.80 3.43
CA ASN A 63 1.12 -7.24 2.10
C ASN A 63 0.55 -8.66 2.07
N ALA A 64 0.98 -9.54 2.99
CA ALA A 64 0.52 -10.93 3.03
C ALA A 64 -0.92 -11.06 3.58
N LEU A 65 -1.29 -10.20 4.54
CA LEU A 65 -2.45 -10.42 5.41
C LEU A 65 -3.48 -9.29 5.39
N ASP A 66 -3.08 -8.03 5.23
CA ASP A 66 -3.94 -6.90 5.59
C ASP A 66 -5.20 -6.81 4.72
N SER A 67 -5.01 -6.69 3.41
CA SER A 67 -6.10 -6.61 2.43
C SER A 67 -7.01 -7.84 2.47
N LYS A 68 -6.44 -9.04 2.64
CA LYS A 68 -7.21 -10.29 2.75
C LYS A 68 -8.08 -10.31 4.01
N THR A 69 -7.54 -9.84 5.13
CA THR A 69 -8.26 -9.79 6.40
C THR A 69 -9.39 -8.77 6.35
N HIS A 70 -9.15 -7.59 5.78
CA HIS A 70 -10.22 -6.62 5.49
C HIS A 70 -11.30 -7.20 4.56
N GLY A 71 -10.90 -7.93 3.50
CA GLY A 71 -11.84 -8.63 2.62
C GLY A 71 -12.66 -9.70 3.35
N SER A 72 -12.07 -10.41 4.30
CA SER A 72 -12.73 -11.38 5.18
C SER A 72 -13.79 -10.72 6.06
N ILE A 73 -13.45 -9.59 6.69
CA ILE A 73 -14.38 -8.76 7.46
C ILE A 73 -15.56 -8.34 6.59
N GLN A 74 -15.29 -7.79 5.40
CA GLN A 74 -16.33 -7.35 4.48
C GLN A 74 -17.23 -8.51 4.02
N SER A 75 -16.66 -9.68 3.73
CA SER A 75 -17.42 -10.88 3.37
C SER A 75 -18.43 -11.25 4.45
N TYR A 76 -17.99 -11.22 5.71
CA TYR A 76 -18.84 -11.54 6.86
C TYR A 76 -19.90 -10.47 7.15
N THR A 77 -19.54 -9.19 7.11
CA THR A 77 -20.45 -8.13 7.57
C THR A 77 -21.46 -7.70 6.51
N ARG A 78 -21.16 -7.85 5.21
CA ARG A 78 -21.98 -7.28 4.11
C ARG A 78 -23.44 -7.75 4.06
N TRP A 79 -23.75 -8.90 4.64
CA TRP A 79 -25.10 -9.48 4.63
C TRP A 79 -25.85 -9.29 5.95
N ILE A 80 -25.16 -8.85 7.01
CA ILE A 80 -25.74 -8.64 8.34
C ILE A 80 -26.33 -7.22 8.37
N LYS A 81 -27.65 -7.13 8.55
CA LYS A 81 -28.38 -5.84 8.52
C LYS A 81 -27.96 -4.90 9.65
N ASP A 82 -27.81 -5.44 10.86
CA ASP A 82 -27.33 -4.74 12.04
C ASP A 82 -26.06 -5.46 12.53
N VAL A 83 -24.91 -4.93 12.13
CA VAL A 83 -23.60 -5.55 12.35
C VAL A 83 -23.21 -5.56 13.84
N ASP A 84 -23.81 -4.71 14.68
CA ASP A 84 -23.56 -4.75 16.12
C ASP A 84 -24.45 -5.80 16.83
N ALA A 85 -25.65 -6.07 16.29
CA ALA A 85 -26.56 -7.08 16.83
C ALA A 85 -26.28 -8.51 16.33
N GLY A 86 -25.74 -8.64 15.12
CA GLY A 86 -25.39 -9.93 14.50
C GLY A 86 -26.53 -10.61 13.74
N PRO A 87 -26.34 -11.88 13.34
CA PRO A 87 -27.30 -12.60 12.52
C PRO A 87 -28.60 -12.90 13.27
N THR A 88 -29.73 -12.69 12.61
CA THR A 88 -31.07 -12.91 13.17
C THR A 88 -31.57 -14.33 12.95
N GLY A 89 -31.08 -15.01 11.91
CA GLY A 89 -31.56 -16.29 11.42
C GLY A 89 -32.68 -16.18 10.37
N ARG A 90 -32.84 -15.00 9.77
CA ARG A 90 -33.82 -14.72 8.70
C ARG A 90 -33.15 -14.28 7.39
N GLU A 91 -31.83 -14.31 7.37
CA GLU A 91 -31.02 -13.87 6.24
C GLU A 91 -31.11 -14.89 5.10
N THR A 92 -31.27 -14.40 3.87
CA THR A 92 -31.38 -15.23 2.65
C THR A 92 -30.07 -15.37 1.91
N HIS A 93 -29.07 -14.57 2.27
CA HIS A 93 -27.72 -14.61 1.72
C HIS A 93 -26.75 -14.61 2.90
N VAL A 94 -25.95 -15.66 3.01
CA VAL A 94 -25.08 -15.88 4.17
C VAL A 94 -23.68 -16.15 3.65
N TYR A 95 -22.70 -15.44 4.20
CA TYR A 95 -21.30 -15.60 3.84
C TYR A 95 -20.44 -15.67 5.10
N GLY A 96 -19.52 -16.62 5.13
CA GLY A 96 -18.51 -16.69 6.19
C GLY A 96 -17.38 -15.68 5.99
N PRO A 97 -16.61 -15.41 7.06
CA PRO A 97 -15.26 -14.87 6.88
C PRO A 97 -14.38 -15.92 6.17
N PHE A 98 -13.28 -15.44 5.60
CA PHE A 98 -12.19 -16.30 5.14
C PHE A 98 -11.28 -16.71 6.31
N GLU A 99 -10.72 -17.91 6.21
CA GLU A 99 -9.65 -18.35 7.11
C GLU A 99 -8.39 -17.50 6.90
N ILE A 100 -7.72 -17.14 8.00
CA ILE A 100 -6.37 -16.56 7.95
C ILE A 100 -5.39 -17.73 7.93
N SER A 101 -4.76 -17.96 6.77
CA SER A 101 -3.94 -19.15 6.58
C SER A 101 -2.68 -19.15 7.45
N GLY A 102 -2.30 -20.32 7.96
CA GLY A 102 -1.02 -20.50 8.64
C GLY A 102 0.19 -20.22 7.75
N TYR A 103 0.03 -20.30 6.41
CA TYR A 103 1.06 -19.90 5.45
C TYR A 103 1.28 -18.38 5.47
N ASP A 104 0.20 -17.59 5.40
CA ASP A 104 0.30 -16.13 5.43
C ASP A 104 0.81 -15.66 6.80
N MET A 105 0.37 -16.29 7.90
CA MET A 105 0.88 -15.97 9.24
C MET A 105 2.39 -16.20 9.40
N LYS A 106 3.01 -17.13 8.66
CA LYS A 106 4.47 -17.30 8.69
C LYS A 106 5.23 -16.09 8.14
N GLN A 107 4.61 -15.31 7.25
CA GLN A 107 5.18 -14.06 6.75
C GLN A 107 5.16 -12.94 7.80
N CYS A 108 4.36 -13.10 8.86
CA CYS A 108 4.22 -12.09 9.91
C CYS A 108 4.77 -12.50 11.28
N ASP A 109 4.75 -13.78 11.65
CA ASP A 109 5.09 -14.19 13.01
C ASP A 109 6.59 -14.02 13.35
N ALA A 110 7.45 -14.90 12.84
CA ALA A 110 8.88 -14.79 13.08
C ALA A 110 9.48 -13.48 12.49
N PRO A 111 9.17 -13.07 11.24
CA PRO A 111 9.79 -11.89 10.65
C PRO A 111 9.52 -10.58 11.41
N VAL A 112 8.29 -10.34 11.89
CA VAL A 112 7.98 -9.12 12.67
C VAL A 112 8.65 -9.16 14.02
N THR A 113 8.66 -10.33 14.69
CA THR A 113 9.33 -10.49 15.99
C THR A 113 10.83 -10.21 15.89
N GLU A 114 11.48 -10.74 14.86
CA GLU A 114 12.89 -10.48 14.57
C GLU A 114 13.15 -9.01 14.23
N ALA A 115 12.29 -8.41 13.39
CA ALA A 115 12.39 -7.00 13.01
C ALA A 115 12.24 -6.05 14.20
N ILE A 116 11.33 -6.34 15.15
CA ILE A 116 11.18 -5.57 16.40
C ILE A 116 12.48 -5.60 17.22
N ALA A 117 13.14 -6.76 17.30
CA ALA A 117 14.40 -6.90 18.03
C ALA A 117 15.62 -6.31 17.29
N ALA A 118 15.51 -6.11 15.98
CA ALA A 118 16.58 -5.59 15.13
C ALA A 118 16.80 -4.08 15.31
N LYS A 119 18.04 -3.65 15.06
CA LYS A 119 18.39 -2.23 14.95
C LYS A 119 18.15 -1.73 13.51
N PRO A 120 17.94 -0.42 13.30
CA PRO A 120 17.66 0.58 14.34
C PRO A 120 16.30 0.34 15.01
N ALA A 121 16.17 0.75 16.27
CA ALA A 121 14.88 0.73 16.95
C ALA A 121 13.99 1.86 16.41
N LEU A 122 12.74 1.53 16.07
CA LEU A 122 11.73 2.47 15.62
C LEU A 122 10.54 2.37 16.56
N ALA A 123 10.70 2.88 17.79
CA ALA A 123 9.83 2.55 18.93
C ALA A 123 8.32 2.55 18.61
N ASP A 124 7.81 3.59 17.94
CA ASP A 124 6.40 3.70 17.59
C ASP A 124 5.97 2.67 16.53
N LEU A 125 6.79 2.47 15.50
CA LEU A 125 6.54 1.46 14.45
C LEU A 125 6.66 0.03 15.01
N ASP A 126 7.66 -0.22 15.86
CA ASP A 126 7.89 -1.53 16.49
C ASP A 126 6.73 -1.90 17.40
N ALA A 127 6.21 -0.93 18.16
CA ALA A 127 5.02 -1.12 18.99
C ALA A 127 3.77 -1.37 18.15
N ALA A 128 3.56 -0.59 17.08
CA ALA A 128 2.40 -0.76 16.19
C ALA A 128 2.43 -2.10 15.46
N ALA A 129 3.59 -2.53 14.95
CA ALA A 129 3.79 -3.83 14.33
C ALA A 129 3.52 -4.98 15.32
N GLY A 130 3.96 -4.82 16.57
CA GLY A 130 3.70 -5.78 17.65
C GLY A 130 2.21 -5.93 17.96
N HIS A 131 1.47 -4.82 18.06
CA HIS A 131 0.00 -4.86 18.26
C HIS A 131 -0.69 -5.50 17.05
N TYR A 132 -0.33 -5.09 15.82
CA TYR A 132 -0.87 -5.69 14.60
C TYR A 132 -0.70 -7.22 14.56
N GLN A 133 0.50 -7.71 14.87
CA GLN A 133 0.77 -9.14 14.92
C GLN A 133 -0.06 -9.85 16.01
N GLN A 134 -0.23 -9.25 17.18
CA GLN A 134 -1.04 -9.82 18.27
C GLN A 134 -2.52 -9.87 17.91
N ALA A 135 -3.06 -8.81 17.30
CA ALA A 135 -4.45 -8.76 16.84
C ALA A 135 -4.72 -9.86 15.79
N LEU A 136 -3.80 -10.04 14.83
CA LEU A 136 -3.88 -11.15 13.87
C LEU A 136 -3.89 -12.51 14.56
N LYS A 137 -2.96 -12.77 15.50
CA LYS A 137 -2.88 -14.02 16.27
C LYS A 137 -4.17 -14.33 17.05
N ALA A 138 -4.77 -13.31 17.66
CA ALA A 138 -6.05 -13.43 18.35
C ALA A 138 -7.21 -13.72 17.39
N LEU A 139 -7.14 -13.16 16.18
CA LEU A 139 -8.19 -13.30 15.17
C LEU A 139 -8.16 -14.68 14.48
N VAL A 140 -6.98 -15.27 14.24
CA VAL A 140 -6.85 -16.57 13.54
C VAL A 140 -7.83 -17.65 14.01
N PRO A 141 -7.90 -18.02 15.31
CA PRO A 141 -8.80 -19.09 15.75
C PRO A 141 -10.28 -18.70 15.59
N LEU A 142 -10.65 -17.44 15.82
CA LEU A 142 -12.04 -16.98 15.69
C LEU A 142 -12.50 -16.97 14.23
N SER A 143 -11.64 -16.48 13.32
CA SER A 143 -11.89 -16.52 11.89
C SER A 143 -12.02 -17.95 11.39
N LYS A 144 -11.19 -18.87 11.90
CA LYS A 144 -11.30 -20.29 11.57
C LYS A 144 -12.63 -20.90 12.01
N ASP A 145 -13.01 -20.72 13.28
CA ASP A 145 -14.24 -21.30 13.82
C ASP A 145 -15.48 -20.78 13.09
N ALA A 146 -15.50 -19.49 12.75
CA ALA A 146 -16.55 -18.87 11.97
C ALA A 146 -16.53 -19.35 10.51
N HIS A 147 -15.36 -19.41 9.88
CA HIS A 147 -15.22 -19.93 8.52
C HIS A 147 -15.78 -21.35 8.42
N ASP A 148 -15.32 -22.27 9.27
CA ASP A 148 -15.75 -23.67 9.26
C ASP A 148 -17.26 -23.81 9.48
N TYR A 149 -17.86 -22.98 10.36
CA TYR A 149 -19.31 -22.98 10.62
C TYR A 149 -20.14 -22.52 9.42
N TYR A 150 -19.76 -21.40 8.80
CA TYR A 150 -20.52 -20.84 7.67
C TYR A 150 -20.27 -21.59 6.36
N ASP A 151 -19.07 -22.13 6.15
CA ASP A 151 -18.71 -22.92 4.96
C ASP A 151 -19.48 -24.25 4.92
N ARG A 152 -19.60 -24.92 6.07
CA ARG A 152 -20.38 -26.17 6.22
C ARG A 152 -21.89 -25.96 6.21
N GLN A 153 -22.35 -24.72 6.26
CA GLN A 153 -23.76 -24.36 6.38
C GLN A 153 -24.43 -24.89 7.65
N ASP A 154 -23.67 -25.11 8.72
CA ASP A 154 -24.19 -25.57 10.03
C ASP A 154 -25.28 -24.62 10.60
N TYR A 155 -25.35 -23.39 10.10
CA TYR A 155 -26.41 -22.42 10.45
C TYR A 155 -27.81 -22.85 10.02
N GLU A 156 -27.93 -23.70 9.00
CA GLU A 156 -29.20 -24.28 8.55
C GLU A 156 -29.72 -25.31 9.55
N ASP A 157 -28.82 -26.06 10.16
CA ASP A 157 -29.14 -27.11 11.14
C ASP A 157 -29.45 -26.53 12.52
N ASP A 158 -28.73 -25.49 12.94
CA ASP A 158 -28.81 -24.94 14.30
C ASP A 158 -29.61 -23.64 14.41
N GLN A 159 -30.26 -23.21 13.32
CA GLN A 159 -31.03 -21.97 13.24
C GLN A 159 -30.23 -20.74 13.72
N PHE A 160 -28.96 -20.68 13.31
CA PHE A 160 -27.97 -19.66 13.68
C PHE A 160 -27.56 -19.63 15.16
N ALA A 161 -27.79 -20.70 15.93
CA ALA A 161 -27.44 -20.72 17.35
C ALA A 161 -25.95 -20.44 17.58
N LYS A 162 -25.05 -21.17 16.90
CA LYS A 162 -23.60 -20.96 16.99
C LYS A 162 -23.18 -19.67 16.30
N GLY A 163 -23.78 -19.30 15.17
CA GLY A 163 -23.50 -18.03 14.48
C GLY A 163 -23.71 -16.81 15.37
N LYS A 164 -24.78 -16.81 16.18
CA LYS A 164 -25.06 -15.77 17.19
C LYS A 164 -24.03 -15.78 18.32
N GLN A 165 -23.58 -16.95 18.76
CA GLN A 165 -22.55 -17.07 19.79
C GLN A 165 -21.17 -16.58 19.31
N LEU A 166 -20.81 -16.89 18.07
CA LEU A 166 -19.54 -16.50 17.46
C LEU A 166 -19.46 -14.99 17.13
N HIS A 167 -20.61 -14.35 16.91
CA HIS A 167 -20.66 -12.99 16.38
C HIS A 167 -19.92 -11.96 17.27
N ALA A 168 -20.28 -11.86 18.55
CA ALA A 168 -19.70 -10.88 19.46
C ALA A 168 -18.16 -10.99 19.60
N PRO A 169 -17.57 -12.17 19.88
CA PRO A 169 -16.11 -12.30 19.97
C PRO A 169 -15.42 -12.04 18.62
N LEU A 170 -16.00 -12.49 17.51
CA LEU A 170 -15.45 -12.23 16.17
C LEU A 170 -15.43 -10.73 15.86
N MET A 171 -16.53 -10.02 16.13
CA MET A 171 -16.59 -8.57 15.92
C MET A 171 -15.65 -7.79 16.82
N ALA A 172 -15.42 -8.24 18.06
CA ALA A 172 -14.42 -7.62 18.94
C ALA A 172 -13.00 -7.78 18.36
N ALA A 173 -12.64 -8.97 17.90
CA ALA A 173 -11.33 -9.23 17.28
C ALA A 173 -11.16 -8.48 15.95
N PHE A 174 -12.21 -8.37 15.14
CA PHE A 174 -12.18 -7.53 13.94
C PHE A 174 -11.97 -6.05 14.26
N LYS A 175 -12.64 -5.51 15.29
CA LYS A 175 -12.46 -4.11 15.71
C LYS A 175 -11.02 -3.85 16.18
N ASP A 176 -10.44 -4.75 16.96
CA ASP A 176 -9.03 -4.64 17.40
C ASP A 176 -8.05 -4.74 16.23
N PHE A 177 -8.25 -5.70 15.32
CA PHE A 177 -7.45 -5.82 14.10
C PHE A 177 -7.50 -4.54 13.25
N VAL A 178 -8.69 -3.97 13.00
CA VAL A 178 -8.83 -2.76 12.18
C VAL A 178 -8.07 -1.59 12.82
N ALA A 179 -8.21 -1.38 14.14
CA ALA A 179 -7.49 -0.32 14.84
C ALA A 179 -5.96 -0.52 14.81
N ALA A 180 -5.50 -1.76 14.96
CA ALA A 180 -4.08 -2.10 14.88
C ALA A 180 -3.54 -1.94 13.45
N SER A 181 -4.32 -2.33 12.44
CA SER A 181 -3.99 -2.16 11.01
C SER A 181 -3.82 -0.70 10.65
N GLU A 182 -4.78 0.16 11.02
CA GLU A 182 -4.72 1.61 10.76
C GLU A 182 -3.47 2.24 11.39
N THR A 183 -3.19 1.91 12.65
CA THR A 183 -2.03 2.43 13.39
C THR A 183 -0.71 1.96 12.77
N PHE A 184 -0.60 0.67 12.48
CA PHE A 184 0.59 0.08 11.89
C PHE A 184 0.86 0.61 10.49
N ASN A 185 -0.17 0.69 9.64
CA ASN A 185 -0.06 1.25 8.30
C ASN A 185 0.45 2.70 8.36
N ALA A 186 -0.12 3.54 9.22
CA ALA A 186 0.29 4.94 9.35
C ALA A 186 1.77 5.10 9.75
N GLU A 187 2.24 4.33 10.73
CA GLU A 187 3.65 4.38 11.14
C GLU A 187 4.58 3.78 10.08
N LEU A 188 4.17 2.69 9.43
CA LEU A 188 4.96 2.04 8.40
C LEU A 188 5.15 2.95 7.19
N GLU A 189 4.07 3.58 6.72
CA GLU A 189 4.08 4.60 5.67
C GLU A 189 5.01 5.75 6.02
N ARG A 190 4.88 6.32 7.22
CA ARG A 190 5.71 7.45 7.67
C ARG A 190 7.20 7.12 7.64
N GLN A 191 7.57 5.93 8.12
CA GLN A 191 8.97 5.50 8.17
C GLN A 191 9.50 5.11 6.79
N ASN A 192 8.68 4.45 5.97
CA ASN A 192 9.05 4.08 4.61
C ASN A 192 9.26 5.33 3.72
N ASP A 193 8.37 6.32 3.80
CA ASP A 193 8.52 7.60 3.09
C ASP A 193 9.80 8.34 3.52
N ALA A 194 10.11 8.34 4.82
CA ALA A 194 11.34 8.95 5.32
C ALA A 194 12.58 8.24 4.77
N ALA A 195 12.59 6.90 4.78
CA ALA A 195 13.69 6.10 4.25
C ALA A 195 13.87 6.30 2.74
N GLN A 196 12.78 6.37 1.97
CA GLN A 196 12.81 6.62 0.52
C GLN A 196 13.30 8.03 0.18
N ARG A 197 12.91 9.06 0.94
CA ARG A 197 13.43 10.41 0.76
C ARG A 197 14.92 10.49 1.05
N GLU A 198 15.41 9.75 2.03
CA GLU A 198 16.84 9.69 2.30
C GLU A 198 17.59 8.92 1.21
N GLN A 199 17.05 7.79 0.76
CA GLN A 199 17.58 7.04 -0.38
C GLN A 199 17.69 7.92 -1.63
N LEU A 200 16.68 8.75 -1.91
CA LEU A 200 16.69 9.66 -3.05
C LEU A 200 17.85 10.66 -2.97
N LYS A 201 18.13 11.23 -1.79
CA LYS A 201 19.28 12.13 -1.60
C LYS A 201 20.61 11.40 -1.80
N VAL A 202 20.72 10.17 -1.28
CA VAL A 202 21.93 9.35 -1.42
C VAL A 202 22.18 9.04 -2.90
N LEU A 203 21.15 8.63 -3.65
CA LEU A 203 21.24 8.40 -5.10
C LEU A 203 21.72 9.66 -5.83
N GLU A 204 21.13 10.83 -5.56
CA GLU A 204 21.52 12.07 -6.21
C GLU A 204 22.97 12.47 -5.91
N GLN A 205 23.42 12.28 -4.68
CA GLN A 205 24.79 12.63 -4.26
C GLN A 205 25.85 11.66 -4.80
N ALA A 206 25.53 10.37 -4.84
CA ALA A 206 26.48 9.33 -5.20
C ALA A 206 26.56 9.10 -6.72
N GLU A 207 25.41 9.16 -7.41
CA GLU A 207 25.28 8.74 -8.81
C GLU A 207 24.69 9.85 -9.70
N GLY A 208 24.24 10.95 -9.10
CA GLY A 208 23.47 11.96 -9.80
C GLY A 208 22.04 11.52 -10.06
N ARG A 209 21.37 12.21 -10.98
CA ARG A 209 19.97 11.92 -11.34
C ARG A 209 19.89 10.83 -12.39
N THR A 210 20.06 9.59 -11.95
CA THR A 210 19.90 8.38 -12.77
C THR A 210 18.42 8.07 -13.04
N ARG A 211 18.14 7.11 -13.92
CA ARG A 211 16.81 6.52 -14.11
C ARG A 211 16.16 6.11 -12.79
N GLU A 212 16.92 5.50 -11.89
CA GLU A 212 16.43 5.06 -10.58
C GLU A 212 16.06 6.26 -9.69
N TYR A 213 16.87 7.32 -9.70
CA TYR A 213 16.53 8.57 -9.03
C TYR A 213 15.20 9.14 -9.57
N TYR A 214 15.03 9.23 -10.88
CA TYR A 214 13.81 9.78 -11.48
C TYR A 214 12.58 8.93 -11.15
N ARG A 215 12.71 7.60 -11.23
CA ARG A 215 11.66 6.66 -10.84
C ARG A 215 11.21 6.90 -9.40
N LEU A 216 12.16 6.91 -8.45
CA LEU A 216 11.86 7.11 -7.03
C LEU A 216 11.27 8.50 -6.75
N ALA A 217 11.84 9.56 -7.34
CA ALA A 217 11.34 10.92 -7.19
C ALA A 217 9.92 11.10 -7.71
N MET A 218 9.63 10.57 -8.90
CA MET A 218 8.28 10.60 -9.49
C MET A 218 7.27 9.84 -8.63
N MET A 219 7.64 8.67 -8.11
CA MET A 219 6.73 7.89 -7.25
C MET A 219 6.45 8.57 -5.90
N LEU A 220 7.47 9.14 -5.26
CA LEU A 220 7.30 9.90 -4.01
C LEU A 220 6.37 11.10 -4.20
N GLU A 221 6.51 11.81 -5.32
CA GLU A 221 5.67 12.96 -5.64
C GLU A 221 4.24 12.53 -6.02
N ALA A 222 4.08 11.45 -6.79
CA ALA A 222 2.77 10.89 -7.14
C ALA A 222 2.01 10.43 -5.90
N LYS A 223 2.68 9.78 -4.95
CA LYS A 223 2.11 9.40 -3.66
C LYS A 223 1.64 10.63 -2.87
N ALA A 224 2.49 11.66 -2.77
CA ALA A 224 2.12 12.89 -2.08
C ALA A 224 0.91 13.60 -2.71
N ILE A 225 0.78 13.56 -4.04
CA ILE A 225 -0.40 14.06 -4.76
C ILE A 225 -1.63 13.21 -4.42
N MET A 226 -1.52 11.89 -4.44
CA MET A 226 -2.61 10.98 -4.08
C MET A 226 -3.13 11.21 -2.67
N ASP A 227 -2.23 11.28 -1.70
CA ASP A 227 -2.57 11.45 -0.29
C ASP A 227 -3.27 12.79 -0.08
N LEU A 228 -2.72 13.87 -0.65
CA LEU A 228 -3.31 15.22 -0.59
C LEU A 228 -4.68 15.29 -1.27
N MET A 229 -4.83 14.66 -2.43
CA MET A 229 -6.02 14.78 -3.26
C MET A 229 -6.98 13.60 -3.07
N SER A 230 -6.89 12.85 -1.98
CA SER A 230 -7.76 11.70 -1.71
C SER A 230 -9.22 12.10 -1.44
N GLU A 231 -9.45 13.28 -0.86
CA GLU A 231 -10.76 13.86 -0.54
C GLU A 231 -10.99 15.18 -1.30
N ASP A 232 -12.20 15.74 -1.29
CA ASP A 232 -12.52 16.96 -2.06
C ASP A 232 -12.19 18.29 -1.34
N ASP A 233 -11.76 18.24 -0.08
CA ASP A 233 -11.47 19.42 0.77
C ASP A 233 -9.97 19.81 0.82
N PHE A 234 -9.17 19.30 -0.12
CA PHE A 234 -7.73 19.56 -0.16
C PHE A 234 -7.36 21.02 -0.41
N ASP A 235 -6.17 21.39 0.05
CA ASP A 235 -5.54 22.67 -0.27
C ASP A 235 -5.19 22.74 -1.77
N GLN A 236 -5.96 23.50 -2.53
CA GLN A 236 -5.83 23.65 -3.98
C GLN A 236 -4.50 24.30 -4.40
N ALA A 237 -3.93 25.19 -3.57
CA ALA A 237 -2.65 25.83 -3.86
C ALA A 237 -1.52 24.82 -3.70
N LYS A 238 -1.56 24.04 -2.61
CA LYS A 238 -0.61 22.94 -2.38
C LYS A 238 -0.72 21.85 -3.44
N ALA A 239 -1.94 21.50 -3.86
CA ALA A 239 -2.17 20.53 -4.93
C ALA A 239 -1.55 21.01 -6.26
N ARG A 240 -1.69 22.30 -6.59
CA ARG A 240 -1.04 22.90 -7.77
C ARG A 240 0.48 22.83 -7.67
N GLU A 241 1.05 23.21 -6.53
CA GLU A 241 2.51 23.15 -6.29
C GLU A 241 3.07 21.74 -6.51
N ARG A 242 2.39 20.71 -5.97
CA ARG A 242 2.79 19.30 -6.10
C ARG A 242 2.64 18.80 -7.54
N LEU A 243 1.54 19.12 -8.22
CA LEU A 243 1.36 18.79 -9.64
C LEU A 243 2.44 19.45 -10.51
N ASP A 244 2.84 20.69 -10.21
CA ASP A 244 3.92 21.38 -10.92
C ASP A 244 5.30 20.77 -10.61
N ALA A 245 5.53 20.30 -9.38
CA ALA A 245 6.72 19.54 -9.03
C ALA A 245 6.79 18.21 -9.79
N PHE A 246 5.69 17.45 -9.84
CA PHE A 246 5.59 16.21 -10.61
C PHE A 246 5.84 16.43 -12.11
N ASN A 247 5.24 17.47 -12.70
CA ASN A 247 5.46 17.80 -14.11
C ASN A 247 6.94 18.08 -14.38
N ARG A 248 7.60 18.89 -13.54
CA ARG A 248 9.02 19.23 -13.72
C ARG A 248 9.93 18.00 -13.65
N ILE A 249 9.73 17.11 -12.67
CA ILE A 249 10.56 15.91 -12.55
C ILE A 249 10.30 14.93 -13.70
N SER A 250 9.05 14.80 -14.15
CA SER A 250 8.67 13.96 -15.30
C SER A 250 9.26 14.49 -16.60
N ASP A 251 9.20 15.81 -16.84
CA ASP A 251 9.77 16.44 -18.04
C ASP A 251 11.30 16.33 -18.04
N GLU A 252 11.95 16.47 -16.88
CA GLU A 252 13.39 16.27 -16.74
C GLU A 252 13.80 14.82 -16.98
N ALA A 253 13.02 13.85 -16.46
CA ALA A 253 13.26 12.44 -16.69
C ALA A 253 13.14 12.09 -18.18
N HIS A 254 12.10 12.59 -18.85
CA HIS A 254 11.93 12.40 -20.29
C HIS A 254 13.10 12.92 -21.11
N ALA A 255 13.63 14.08 -20.74
CA ALA A 255 14.77 14.68 -21.43
C ALA A 255 16.10 13.94 -21.20
N LYS A 256 16.26 13.19 -20.10
CA LYS A 256 17.57 12.64 -19.71
C LYS A 256 17.66 11.11 -19.70
N VAL A 257 16.59 10.38 -19.41
CA VAL A 257 16.66 8.92 -19.20
C VAL A 257 17.04 8.19 -20.50
N ALA A 258 16.53 8.63 -21.64
CA ALA A 258 16.88 8.04 -22.94
C ALA A 258 18.38 8.14 -23.26
N ASP A 259 19.03 9.25 -22.87
CA ASP A 259 20.47 9.46 -23.06
C ASP A 259 21.31 8.60 -22.09
N GLN A 260 20.77 8.30 -20.91
CA GLN A 260 21.44 7.46 -19.91
C GLN A 260 21.46 5.98 -20.30
N GLU A 261 20.42 5.50 -20.97
CA GLU A 261 20.30 4.09 -21.36
C GLU A 261 19.84 3.92 -22.82
N PRO A 262 20.69 4.21 -23.82
CA PRO A 262 20.32 4.12 -25.23
C PRO A 262 19.86 2.70 -25.61
N GLY A 263 18.67 2.60 -26.22
CA GLY A 263 18.11 1.33 -26.69
C GLY A 263 17.32 0.52 -25.66
N LYS A 264 17.15 1.02 -24.42
CA LYS A 264 16.20 0.45 -23.45
C LYS A 264 14.86 1.18 -23.51
N SER A 265 13.84 0.54 -24.09
CA SER A 265 12.49 1.12 -24.31
C SER A 265 11.49 0.87 -23.17
N ASP A 266 11.89 0.19 -22.08
CA ASP A 266 11.02 -0.16 -20.96
C ASP A 266 10.57 1.06 -20.13
N TRP A 267 11.31 2.16 -20.21
CA TRP A 267 10.96 3.45 -19.62
C TRP A 267 9.75 4.12 -20.29
N GLU A 268 9.56 3.97 -21.60
CA GLU A 268 8.44 4.56 -22.34
C GLU A 268 7.07 4.14 -21.76
N GLY A 269 7.00 2.89 -21.27
CA GLY A 269 5.82 2.36 -20.61
C GLY A 269 5.49 3.09 -19.31
N PHE A 270 6.51 3.44 -18.53
CA PHE A 270 6.39 4.20 -17.29
C PHE A 270 6.05 5.67 -17.57
N GLU A 271 6.70 6.32 -18.54
CA GLU A 271 6.40 7.70 -18.94
C GLU A 271 4.94 7.86 -19.37
N ARG A 272 4.45 6.95 -20.21
CA ARG A 272 3.05 7.00 -20.69
C ARG A 272 2.04 6.95 -19.55
N VAL A 273 2.29 6.17 -18.50
CA VAL A 273 1.37 6.11 -17.35
C VAL A 273 1.56 7.27 -16.39
N ALA A 274 2.77 7.83 -16.27
CA ALA A 274 3.02 9.07 -15.55
C ALA A 274 2.27 10.25 -16.19
N GLU A 275 2.22 10.30 -17.52
CA GLU A 275 1.42 11.27 -18.29
C GLU A 275 -0.08 11.15 -18.04
N ASN A 276 -0.59 9.92 -17.89
CA ASN A 276 -1.99 9.71 -17.53
C ASN A 276 -2.29 10.21 -16.10
N PHE A 277 -1.42 9.88 -15.15
CA PHE A 277 -1.52 10.34 -13.77
C PHE A 277 -1.48 11.88 -13.68
N ARG A 278 -0.53 12.54 -14.37
CA ARG A 278 -0.44 14.02 -14.37
C ARG A 278 -1.71 14.66 -14.93
N ARG A 279 -2.28 14.08 -15.99
CA ARG A 279 -3.50 14.58 -16.63
C ARG A 279 -4.68 14.45 -15.67
N GLU A 280 -4.84 13.29 -15.04
CA GLU A 280 -5.92 13.05 -14.10
C GLU A 280 -5.81 13.93 -12.84
N GLY A 281 -4.59 14.15 -12.34
CA GLY A 281 -4.34 15.08 -11.24
C GLY A 281 -4.81 16.52 -11.58
N LYS A 282 -4.54 16.99 -12.80
CA LYS A 282 -5.03 18.29 -13.28
C LYS A 282 -6.56 18.33 -13.40
N GLU A 283 -7.17 17.28 -13.95
CA GLU A 283 -8.63 17.16 -14.06
C GLU A 283 -9.31 17.19 -12.69
N ARG A 284 -8.72 16.52 -11.68
CA ARG A 284 -9.23 16.54 -10.31
C ARG A 284 -9.09 17.90 -9.65
N LEU A 285 -7.92 18.52 -9.76
CA LEU A 285 -7.72 19.89 -9.29
C LEU A 285 -8.74 20.83 -9.91
N GLN A 286 -8.96 20.74 -11.22
CA GLN A 286 -9.92 21.58 -11.93
C GLN A 286 -11.34 21.33 -11.44
N ARG A 287 -11.79 20.07 -11.37
CA ARG A 287 -13.17 19.72 -10.95
C ARG A 287 -13.47 20.27 -9.56
N VAL A 288 -12.55 20.10 -8.60
CA VAL A 288 -12.71 20.60 -7.22
C VAL A 288 -12.64 22.13 -7.18
N SER A 289 -11.68 22.75 -7.87
CA SER A 289 -11.53 24.21 -7.90
C SER A 289 -12.76 24.91 -8.49
N GLU A 290 -13.32 24.35 -9.55
CA GLU A 290 -14.51 24.87 -10.24
C GLU A 290 -15.82 24.44 -9.59
N LYS A 291 -15.78 23.60 -8.55
CA LYS A 291 -16.95 22.98 -7.91
C LYS A 291 -17.88 22.31 -8.93
N LYS A 292 -17.29 21.70 -9.96
CA LYS A 292 -18.04 21.10 -11.06
C LYS A 292 -18.77 19.85 -10.56
N PRO A 293 -20.12 19.83 -10.57
CA PRO A 293 -20.88 18.71 -10.03
C PRO A 293 -20.74 17.48 -10.93
N TYR A 294 -20.86 16.30 -10.31
CA TYR A 294 -21.02 15.05 -11.06
C TYR A 294 -22.42 14.97 -11.68
N THR A 295 -22.49 14.50 -12.92
CA THR A 295 -23.76 14.13 -13.55
C THR A 295 -24.38 12.90 -12.88
N ASP A 296 -25.67 12.62 -13.12
CA ASP A 296 -26.32 11.41 -12.61
C ASP A 296 -25.61 10.12 -13.03
N PHE A 297 -25.09 10.08 -14.25
CA PHE A 297 -24.33 8.95 -14.75
C PHE A 297 -22.99 8.82 -14.01
N GLU A 298 -22.24 9.92 -13.88
CA GLU A 298 -20.95 9.91 -13.18
C GLU A 298 -21.11 9.52 -11.69
N ARG A 299 -22.18 9.99 -11.03
CA ARG A 299 -22.49 9.61 -9.65
C ARG A 299 -22.65 8.11 -9.47
N ARG A 300 -23.28 7.43 -10.44
CA ARG A 300 -23.41 5.96 -10.43
C ARG A 300 -22.09 5.23 -10.70
N MET A 301 -21.10 5.93 -11.24
CA MET A 301 -19.81 5.36 -11.62
C MET A 301 -18.68 5.75 -10.67
N LEU A 302 -18.94 6.53 -9.61
CA LEU A 302 -17.90 6.97 -8.67
C LEU A 302 -17.09 5.80 -8.12
N ASP A 303 -17.77 4.72 -7.70
CA ASP A 303 -17.15 3.53 -7.14
C ASP A 303 -16.78 2.48 -8.20
N SER A 304 -16.87 2.82 -9.49
CA SER A 304 -16.55 1.88 -10.56
C SER A 304 -15.03 1.67 -10.67
N PRO A 305 -14.53 0.43 -10.60
CA PRO A 305 -13.09 0.14 -10.71
C PRO A 305 -12.53 0.39 -12.12
N SER A 306 -13.38 0.57 -13.13
CA SER A 306 -12.96 0.76 -14.53
C SER A 306 -13.55 2.00 -15.20
N MET A 307 -14.66 2.54 -14.66
CA MET A 307 -15.40 3.66 -15.26
C MET A 307 -15.48 4.88 -14.34
N ALA A 308 -14.62 4.96 -13.32
CA ALA A 308 -14.59 6.13 -12.43
C ALA A 308 -14.49 7.43 -13.26
N PRO A 309 -15.31 8.44 -12.94
CA PRO A 309 -15.37 9.66 -13.74
C PRO A 309 -14.08 10.48 -13.61
N ARG A 310 -13.68 11.17 -14.70
CA ARG A 310 -12.51 12.07 -14.68
C ARG A 310 -12.66 13.17 -13.64
N GLY A 311 -11.59 13.46 -12.93
CA GLY A 311 -11.50 14.38 -11.81
C GLY A 311 -11.97 13.82 -10.48
N SER A 312 -12.34 12.53 -10.40
CA SER A 312 -12.69 11.88 -9.13
C SER A 312 -11.47 11.31 -8.41
N ALA A 313 -11.57 11.20 -7.08
CA ALA A 313 -10.55 10.57 -6.24
C ALA A 313 -10.26 9.13 -6.71
N ASN A 314 -11.31 8.34 -6.98
CA ASN A 314 -11.18 6.96 -7.43
C ASN A 314 -10.49 6.86 -8.81
N LYS A 315 -10.76 7.79 -9.73
CA LYS A 315 -10.07 7.79 -11.02
C LYS A 315 -8.59 8.14 -10.86
N LEU A 316 -8.25 9.10 -10.01
CA LEU A 316 -6.86 9.43 -9.69
C LEU A 316 -6.13 8.23 -9.04
N MET A 317 -6.77 7.55 -8.09
CA MET A 317 -6.24 6.33 -7.46
C MET A 317 -5.98 5.21 -8.46
N GLN A 318 -6.85 5.03 -9.47
CA GLN A 318 -6.63 4.04 -10.53
C GLN A 318 -5.38 4.35 -11.36
N GLU A 319 -5.18 5.61 -11.75
CA GLU A 319 -3.99 6.03 -12.50
C GLU A 319 -2.73 5.90 -11.64
N TYR A 320 -2.80 6.22 -10.34
CA TYR A 320 -1.70 5.99 -9.40
C TYR A 320 -1.34 4.51 -9.27
N ASN A 321 -2.32 3.63 -9.06
CA ASN A 321 -2.07 2.19 -8.96
C ASN A 321 -1.46 1.63 -10.26
N THR A 322 -1.87 2.17 -11.41
CA THR A 322 -1.27 1.82 -12.71
C THR A 322 0.17 2.30 -12.81
N LEU A 323 0.45 3.51 -12.32
CA LEU A 323 1.80 4.07 -12.25
C LEU A 323 2.71 3.25 -11.33
N VAL A 324 2.24 2.88 -10.14
CA VAL A 324 2.93 1.96 -9.20
C VAL A 324 3.26 0.65 -9.90
N PHE A 325 2.28 0.03 -10.58
CA PHE A 325 2.48 -1.24 -11.28
C PHE A 325 3.58 -1.14 -12.35
N GLN A 326 3.61 -0.06 -13.14
CA GLN A 326 4.66 0.12 -14.14
C GLN A 326 6.01 0.45 -13.51
N SER A 327 6.04 1.20 -12.40
CA SER A 327 7.27 1.51 -11.66
C SER A 327 7.98 0.24 -11.16
N ASN A 328 7.22 -0.74 -10.68
CA ASN A 328 7.75 -2.01 -10.20
C ASN A 328 8.32 -2.92 -11.31
N ARG A 329 8.15 -2.53 -12.58
CA ARG A 329 8.68 -3.26 -13.75
C ARG A 329 9.95 -2.62 -14.32
N GLN A 330 10.32 -1.45 -13.81
CA GLN A 330 11.57 -0.75 -14.15
C GLN A 330 12.72 -1.35 -13.35
#